data_AF-A0AAU1DZ46-F1
#
_entry.id   AF-A0AAU1DZ46-F1
#
_cell.length_a   1.000
_cell.length_b   1.000
_cell.length_c   1.000
_cell.angle_alpha   90.00
_cell.angle_beta   90.00
_cell.angle_gamma   90.00
#
_symmetry.space_group_name_H-M   'P 1'
#
loop_
_entity.id
_entity.type
_entity.pdbx_description
1 polymer ?
#
loop_
_entity_poly.entity_id
_entity_poly.type
_entity_poly.pdbx_seq_one_letter_code
_entity_poly.pdbx_strand_id
1 'polypeptide(L)'
;MTEAESLEKLERPPRISDATLRDSAHMAGVEFGPDDAATIADLLVRTGVELVEVGMVSGPDSKDAELVLATHEAVGPERSMTLLVVRDRRQVARALDEAERLGVRHIMYSIPTSEEHARLKLDSASPKFLQTLARSAITQAKERGFHVTFSGEDGARTPKERLVPYVEAGFAAGADRFRLAETVAYLSPWQMEGVIADIVAIDGSEIEIHSHNMLGMAVANSLAAVRAGARWISATVGGIGERGGNAPLAELLTSLRVIHGDTRFDLSHLTELSRVALGGAGLGDAFQSGPTTPHAFAYELPGQLNHPEAYETLPAELVGNRRELRVRSRLTTALVAWALADSGLEVDIDAFTPWLAQRQECDGRPTLDRDAIRKAAIDFRPAHT
;
A
#
# COMPACT_ATOMS: atom_id res chain seq x y z
N MET A 1 25.32 21.28 -2.96
CA MET A 1 23.99 21.89 -3.18
C MET A 1 23.50 22.45 -1.87
N THR A 2 23.69 23.75 -1.68
CA THR A 2 23.12 24.52 -0.57
C THR A 2 21.89 25.23 -1.11
N GLU A 3 20.75 24.59 -0.94
CA GLU A 3 19.43 25.20 -0.84
C GLU A 3 18.56 24.07 -0.33
N ALA A 4 18.04 24.21 0.89
CA ALA A 4 16.89 23.43 1.30
C ALA A 4 15.77 23.83 0.34
N GLU A 5 15.66 23.10 -0.77
CA GLU A 5 14.57 23.22 -1.73
C GLU A 5 13.28 23.26 -0.93
N SER A 6 12.44 24.26 -1.22
CA SER A 6 11.16 24.43 -0.55
C SER A 6 10.29 23.23 -0.88
N LEU A 7 10.43 22.15 -0.11
CA LEU A 7 9.53 21.01 -0.17
C LEU A 7 8.11 21.54 -0.12
N GLU A 8 7.24 21.03 -0.99
CA GLU A 8 5.82 21.37 -0.96
C GLU A 8 5.24 20.76 0.33
N LYS A 9 5.40 21.44 1.45
CA LYS A 9 4.93 20.96 2.74
C LYS A 9 3.42 20.89 2.69
N LEU A 10 2.88 19.71 2.98
CA LEU A 10 1.46 19.56 3.22
C LEU A 10 1.13 20.29 4.53
N GLU A 11 0.23 21.27 4.47
CA GLU A 11 -0.22 21.99 5.68
C GLU A 11 -0.81 21.03 6.73
N ARG A 12 -1.45 19.96 6.25
CA ARG A 12 -2.02 18.89 7.07
C ARG A 12 -1.67 17.54 6.45
N PRO A 13 -0.60 16.88 6.92
CA PRO A 13 -0.21 15.56 6.44
C PRO A 13 -1.35 14.55 6.59
N PRO A 14 -1.54 13.63 5.64
CA PRO A 14 -2.64 12.66 5.68
C PRO A 14 -2.37 11.58 6.74
N ARG A 15 -3.46 11.03 7.28
CA ARG A 15 -3.44 9.77 8.01
C ARG A 15 -3.57 8.60 7.03
N ILE A 16 -3.00 7.46 7.36
CA ILE A 16 -2.93 6.29 6.49
C ILE A 16 -3.81 5.18 7.05
N SER A 17 -4.67 4.65 6.19
CA SER A 17 -5.40 3.40 6.40
C SER A 17 -4.79 2.35 5.50
N ASP A 18 -4.32 1.23 6.04
CA ASP A 18 -3.83 0.13 5.22
C ASP A 18 -4.91 -0.93 5.06
N ALA A 19 -5.22 -1.31 3.81
CA ALA A 19 -6.26 -2.25 3.47
C ALA A 19 -5.74 -3.64 3.07
N THR A 20 -4.49 -3.97 3.40
CA THR A 20 -3.85 -5.24 3.02
C THR A 20 -4.64 -6.43 3.55
N LEU A 21 -5.12 -6.40 4.80
CA LEU A 21 -5.86 -7.53 5.40
C LEU A 21 -7.37 -7.53 5.10
N ARG A 22 -7.83 -6.63 4.21
CA ARG A 22 -9.25 -6.51 3.84
C ARG A 22 -9.45 -6.55 2.33
N ASP A 23 -8.82 -5.66 1.58
CA ASP A 23 -9.06 -5.54 0.14
C ASP A 23 -8.33 -6.60 -0.68
N SER A 24 -7.23 -7.16 -0.15
CA SER A 24 -6.55 -8.29 -0.78
C SER A 24 -7.43 -9.54 -0.88
N ALA A 25 -8.42 -9.72 0.01
CA ALA A 25 -9.38 -10.83 -0.06
C ALA A 25 -10.25 -10.78 -1.33
N HIS A 26 -10.29 -9.64 -2.02
CA HIS A 26 -10.93 -9.51 -3.33
C HIS A 26 -9.98 -9.85 -4.50
N MET A 27 -8.69 -10.07 -4.23
CA MET A 27 -7.76 -10.63 -5.21
C MET A 27 -7.93 -12.15 -5.27
N ALA A 28 -8.20 -12.66 -6.47
CA ALA A 28 -8.43 -14.09 -6.68
C ALA A 28 -7.21 -14.92 -6.24
N GLY A 29 -7.43 -15.86 -5.31
CA GLY A 29 -6.40 -16.77 -4.83
C GLY A 29 -5.55 -16.24 -3.66
N VAL A 30 -5.84 -15.04 -3.15
CA VAL A 30 -5.16 -14.48 -1.98
C VAL A 30 -6.05 -14.62 -0.74
N GLU A 31 -5.51 -15.21 0.32
CA GLU A 31 -6.15 -15.35 1.61
C GLU A 31 -5.07 -15.34 2.70
N PHE A 32 -5.28 -14.57 3.76
CA PHE A 32 -4.37 -14.49 4.91
C PHE A 32 -4.89 -15.30 6.09
N GLY A 33 -3.97 -15.95 6.81
CA GLY A 33 -4.29 -16.58 8.09
C GLY A 33 -4.22 -15.59 9.27
N PRO A 34 -4.70 -15.99 10.46
CA PRO A 34 -4.60 -15.19 11.69
C PRO A 34 -3.15 -14.80 12.04
N ASP A 35 -2.19 -15.71 11.87
CA ASP A 35 -0.76 -15.45 12.16
C ASP A 35 -0.15 -14.41 11.20
N ASP A 36 -0.52 -14.48 9.92
CA ASP A 36 -0.13 -13.47 8.92
C ASP A 36 -0.72 -12.11 9.31
N ALA A 37 -2.01 -12.07 9.67
CA ALA A 37 -2.69 -10.85 10.06
C ALA A 37 -2.05 -10.18 11.28
N ALA A 38 -1.75 -10.95 12.33
CA ALA A 38 -1.08 -10.42 13.52
C ALA A 38 0.29 -9.80 13.18
N THR A 39 1.09 -10.51 12.37
CA THR A 39 2.44 -10.06 11.98
C THR A 39 2.39 -8.82 11.09
N ILE A 40 1.50 -8.83 10.08
CA ILE A 40 1.32 -7.70 9.15
C ILE A 40 0.81 -6.47 9.91
N ALA A 41 -0.17 -6.64 10.81
CA ALA A 41 -0.73 -5.55 11.60
C ALA A 41 0.32 -4.88 12.52
N ASP A 42 1.14 -5.68 13.22
CA ASP A 42 2.24 -5.16 14.06
C ASP A 42 3.22 -4.30 13.22
N LEU A 43 3.67 -4.84 12.09
CA LEU A 43 4.61 -4.14 11.20
C LEU A 43 4.00 -2.85 10.61
N LEU A 44 2.72 -2.85 10.24
CA LEU A 44 2.01 -1.66 9.79
C LEU A 44 1.98 -0.57 10.87
N VAL A 45 1.63 -0.93 12.10
CA VAL A 45 1.57 0.04 13.22
C VAL A 45 2.97 0.55 13.59
N ARG A 46 3.99 -0.30 13.58
CA ARG A 46 5.39 0.09 13.80
C ARG A 46 5.92 1.02 12.71
N THR A 47 5.49 0.82 11.46
CA THR A 47 5.77 1.75 10.34
C THR A 47 5.13 3.12 10.57
N GLY A 48 4.10 3.20 11.40
CA GLY A 48 3.36 4.42 11.73
C GLY A 48 1.99 4.52 11.07
N VAL A 49 1.49 3.47 10.40
CA VAL A 49 0.15 3.44 9.80
C VAL A 49 -0.91 3.60 10.89
N GLU A 50 -1.80 4.58 10.72
CA GLU A 50 -2.79 4.94 11.73
C GLU A 50 -3.91 3.91 11.92
N LEU A 51 -4.34 3.24 10.84
CA LEU A 51 -5.46 2.30 10.88
C LEU A 51 -5.20 1.08 9.99
N VAL A 52 -5.43 -0.12 10.52
CA VAL A 52 -5.35 -1.39 9.79
C VAL A 52 -6.75 -1.88 9.45
N GLU A 53 -7.12 -1.93 8.18
CA GLU A 53 -8.39 -2.54 7.78
C GLU A 53 -8.27 -4.06 7.74
N VAL A 54 -9.19 -4.74 8.39
CA VAL A 54 -9.19 -6.20 8.48
C VAL A 54 -10.60 -6.76 8.28
N GLY A 55 -10.67 -7.72 7.37
CA GLY A 55 -11.83 -8.60 7.20
C GLY A 55 -13.15 -7.92 6.82
N MET A 56 -14.17 -8.76 6.69
CA MET A 56 -15.52 -8.37 6.38
C MET A 56 -16.51 -9.08 7.30
N VAL A 57 -17.53 -8.36 7.75
CA VAL A 57 -18.64 -8.88 8.57
C VAL A 57 -19.95 -8.64 7.83
N SER A 58 -20.72 -9.71 7.62
CA SER A 58 -22.03 -9.64 6.95
C SER A 58 -23.20 -10.12 7.83
N GLY A 59 -22.89 -10.73 8.98
CA GLY A 59 -23.84 -11.33 9.89
C GLY A 59 -23.11 -12.22 10.90
N PRO A 60 -23.84 -13.05 11.68
CA PRO A 60 -23.23 -13.94 12.66
C PRO A 60 -22.30 -14.97 12.00
N ASP A 61 -21.33 -15.44 12.78
CA ASP A 61 -20.36 -16.48 12.38
C ASP A 61 -19.55 -16.07 11.14
N SER A 62 -19.04 -14.84 11.13
CA SER A 62 -18.30 -14.32 9.97
C SER A 62 -17.02 -15.12 9.71
N LYS A 63 -16.74 -15.43 8.45
CA LYS A 63 -15.52 -16.18 8.03
C LYS A 63 -14.24 -15.52 8.55
N ASP A 64 -14.20 -14.19 8.55
CA ASP A 64 -13.01 -13.42 8.91
C ASP A 64 -12.90 -13.14 10.42
N ALA A 65 -13.73 -13.78 11.26
CA ALA A 65 -13.75 -13.54 12.70
C ALA A 65 -12.37 -13.77 13.36
N GLU A 66 -11.69 -14.87 13.02
CA GLU A 66 -10.36 -15.18 13.56
C GLU A 66 -9.31 -14.16 13.10
N LEU A 67 -9.41 -13.68 11.85
CA LEU A 67 -8.53 -12.65 11.29
C LEU A 67 -8.67 -11.31 12.03
N VAL A 68 -9.91 -10.92 12.31
CA VAL A 68 -10.24 -9.70 13.08
C VAL A 68 -9.69 -9.82 14.50
N LEU A 69 -9.93 -10.94 15.18
CA LEU A 69 -9.48 -11.15 16.56
C LEU A 69 -7.95 -11.17 16.68
N ALA A 70 -7.24 -11.83 15.76
CA ALA A 70 -5.78 -11.84 15.75
C ALA A 70 -5.19 -10.44 15.51
N THR A 71 -5.82 -9.65 14.63
CA THR A 71 -5.44 -8.25 14.42
C THR A 71 -5.68 -7.41 15.69
N HIS A 72 -6.81 -7.60 16.36
CA HIS A 72 -7.11 -6.91 17.62
C HIS A 72 -6.12 -7.27 18.73
N GLU A 73 -5.69 -8.53 18.81
CA GLU A 73 -4.68 -8.96 19.78
C GLU A 73 -3.32 -8.30 19.52
N ALA A 74 -2.93 -8.18 18.24
CA ALA A 74 -1.66 -7.58 17.86
C ALA A 74 -1.58 -6.06 18.10
N VAL A 75 -2.62 -5.31 17.71
CA VAL A 75 -2.55 -3.84 17.68
C VAL A 75 -3.66 -3.10 18.45
N GLY A 76 -4.62 -3.85 19.01
CA GLY A 76 -5.79 -3.31 19.68
C GLY A 76 -6.92 -2.93 18.70
N PRO A 77 -8.20 -3.05 19.13
CA PRO A 77 -9.34 -2.78 18.26
C PRO A 77 -9.45 -1.31 17.82
N GLU A 78 -8.84 -0.37 18.56
CA GLU A 78 -8.82 1.06 18.23
C GLU A 78 -7.90 1.41 17.06
N ARG A 79 -6.99 0.51 16.69
CA ARG A 79 -6.07 0.65 15.55
C ARG A 79 -6.50 -0.15 14.34
N SER A 80 -7.71 -0.72 14.38
CA SER A 80 -8.24 -1.55 13.30
C SER A 80 -9.65 -1.16 12.89
N MET A 81 -9.99 -1.38 11.63
CA MET A 81 -11.33 -1.13 11.09
C MET A 81 -11.83 -2.31 10.26
N THR A 82 -13.10 -2.67 10.42
CA THR A 82 -13.69 -3.82 9.71
C THR A 82 -14.79 -3.39 8.75
N LEU A 83 -14.82 -3.97 7.55
CA LEU A 83 -15.87 -3.72 6.57
C LEU A 83 -17.16 -4.43 7.03
N LEU A 84 -18.27 -3.69 7.09
CA LEU A 84 -19.60 -4.26 7.26
C LEU A 84 -20.39 -4.19 5.95
N VAL A 85 -20.98 -5.32 5.58
CA VAL A 85 -21.86 -5.39 4.42
C VAL A 85 -23.17 -4.65 4.71
N VAL A 86 -23.64 -3.88 3.73
CA VAL A 86 -24.91 -3.15 3.79
C VAL A 86 -25.82 -3.62 2.66
N ARG A 87 -26.86 -4.38 2.99
CA ARG A 87 -27.95 -4.73 2.05
C ARG A 87 -29.27 -4.08 2.44
N ASP A 88 -29.65 -4.24 3.70
CA ASP A 88 -30.87 -3.68 4.27
C ASP A 88 -30.70 -3.43 5.77
N ARG A 89 -31.69 -2.77 6.38
CA ARG A 89 -31.65 -2.41 7.80
C ARG A 89 -31.47 -3.61 8.73
N ARG A 90 -32.11 -4.75 8.43
CA ARG A 90 -32.12 -5.94 9.29
C ARG A 90 -30.80 -6.71 9.18
N GLN A 91 -30.23 -6.80 7.98
CA GLN A 91 -28.91 -7.39 7.78
C GLN A 91 -27.81 -6.53 8.44
N VAL A 92 -27.89 -5.20 8.34
CA VAL A 92 -26.96 -4.30 9.04
C VAL A 92 -27.01 -4.51 10.55
N ALA A 93 -28.20 -4.63 11.14
CA ALA A 93 -28.33 -4.88 12.58
C ALA A 93 -27.61 -6.17 13.01
N ARG A 94 -27.73 -7.25 12.24
CA ARG A 94 -27.05 -8.52 12.51
C ARG A 94 -25.52 -8.42 12.35
N ALA A 95 -25.05 -7.68 11.35
CA ALA A 95 -23.62 -7.44 11.17
C ALA A 95 -23.04 -6.61 12.32
N LEU A 96 -23.80 -5.65 12.85
CA LEU A 96 -23.42 -4.88 14.03
C LEU A 96 -23.38 -5.73 15.30
N ASP A 97 -24.37 -6.61 15.51
CA ASP A 97 -24.36 -7.55 16.64
C ASP A 97 -23.10 -8.42 16.63
N GLU A 98 -22.69 -8.91 15.45
CA GLU A 98 -21.45 -9.67 15.29
C GLU A 98 -20.20 -8.80 15.51
N ALA A 99 -20.18 -7.59 14.97
CA ALA A 99 -19.06 -6.66 15.19
C ALA A 99 -18.86 -6.34 16.67
N GLU A 100 -19.94 -6.16 17.44
CA GLU A 100 -19.88 -5.99 18.91
C GLU A 100 -19.33 -7.23 19.60
N ARG A 101 -19.76 -8.43 19.19
CA ARG A 101 -19.25 -9.71 19.72
C ARG A 101 -17.74 -9.86 19.49
N LEU A 102 -17.25 -9.40 18.34
CA LEU A 102 -15.83 -9.42 17.97
C LEU A 102 -15.02 -8.30 18.62
N GLY A 103 -15.67 -7.35 19.31
CA GLY A 103 -14.99 -6.23 19.96
C GLY A 103 -14.56 -5.12 18.99
N VAL A 104 -15.13 -5.07 17.79
CA VAL A 104 -14.83 -4.04 16.78
C VAL A 104 -15.22 -2.65 17.31
N ARG A 105 -14.41 -1.64 16.98
CA ARG A 105 -14.64 -0.23 17.38
C ARG A 105 -14.82 0.70 16.20
N HIS A 106 -14.08 0.45 15.11
CA HIS A 106 -14.17 1.21 13.87
C HIS A 106 -14.76 0.32 12.78
N ILE A 107 -15.80 0.81 12.11
CA ILE A 107 -16.42 0.11 11.00
C ILE A 107 -16.35 0.94 9.72
N MET A 108 -16.33 0.25 8.60
CA MET A 108 -16.57 0.85 7.28
C MET A 108 -17.81 0.23 6.66
N TYR A 109 -18.70 1.06 6.12
CA TYR A 109 -19.76 0.61 5.22
C TYR A 109 -19.37 0.88 3.77
N SER A 110 -19.41 -0.14 2.91
CA SER A 110 -19.31 0.05 1.45
C SER A 110 -20.71 0.09 0.84
N ILE A 111 -21.14 1.26 0.36
CA ILE A 111 -22.46 1.45 -0.24
C ILE A 111 -22.25 2.03 -1.65
N PRO A 112 -22.79 1.39 -2.70
CA PRO A 112 -22.64 1.89 -4.06
C PRO A 112 -23.35 3.21 -4.26
N THR A 113 -22.64 4.18 -4.84
CA THR A 113 -23.20 5.47 -5.20
C THR A 113 -23.47 5.61 -6.69
N SER A 114 -22.76 4.87 -7.55
CA SER A 114 -23.05 4.87 -8.99
C SER A 114 -24.36 4.14 -9.29
N GLU A 115 -25.05 4.53 -10.36
CA GLU A 115 -26.31 3.88 -10.71
C GLU A 115 -26.15 2.42 -11.09
N GLU A 116 -25.06 2.09 -11.79
CA GLU A 116 -24.77 0.73 -12.24
C GLU A 116 -24.59 -0.20 -11.04
N HIS A 117 -23.70 0.14 -10.12
CA HIS A 117 -23.45 -0.69 -8.94
C HIS A 117 -24.66 -0.73 -8.01
N ALA A 118 -25.38 0.38 -7.83
CA ALA A 118 -26.56 0.42 -6.98
C ALA A 118 -27.70 -0.46 -7.50
N ARG A 119 -27.91 -0.52 -8.84
CA ARG A 119 -28.86 -1.48 -9.44
C ARG A 119 -28.41 -2.93 -9.23
N LEU A 120 -27.12 -3.22 -9.40
CA LEU A 120 -26.61 -4.59 -9.31
C LEU A 120 -26.59 -5.15 -7.88
N LYS A 121 -26.24 -4.32 -6.89
CA LYS A 121 -26.02 -4.77 -5.51
C LYS A 121 -27.21 -4.56 -4.58
N LEU A 122 -28.05 -3.56 -4.86
CA LEU A 122 -29.15 -3.13 -3.98
C LEU A 122 -30.50 -3.07 -4.69
N ASP A 123 -30.59 -3.54 -5.94
CA ASP A 123 -31.80 -3.55 -6.78
C ASP A 123 -32.45 -2.16 -6.98
N SER A 124 -31.75 -1.07 -6.62
CA SER A 124 -32.26 0.29 -6.68
C SER A 124 -31.15 1.33 -6.75
N ALA A 125 -31.19 2.15 -7.79
CA ALA A 125 -30.34 3.33 -7.93
C ALA A 125 -31.04 4.63 -7.51
N SER A 126 -32.15 4.60 -6.77
CA SER A 126 -32.79 5.85 -6.34
C SER A 126 -31.88 6.65 -5.38
N PRO A 127 -31.56 7.93 -5.63
CA PRO A 127 -30.76 8.74 -4.70
C PRO A 127 -31.37 8.77 -3.29
N LYS A 128 -32.70 8.93 -3.21
CA LYS A 128 -33.44 8.95 -1.95
C LYS A 128 -33.32 7.61 -1.20
N PHE A 129 -33.37 6.50 -1.93
CA PHE A 129 -33.20 5.17 -1.35
C PHE A 129 -31.80 5.01 -0.75
N LEU A 130 -30.74 5.32 -1.50
CA LEU A 130 -29.36 5.20 -1.02
C LEU A 130 -29.07 6.10 0.18
N GLN A 131 -29.54 7.35 0.15
CA GLN A 131 -29.44 8.27 1.29
C GLN A 131 -30.15 7.71 2.52
N THR A 132 -31.35 7.15 2.35
CA THR A 132 -32.11 6.55 3.45
C THR A 132 -31.40 5.32 4.02
N LEU A 133 -30.85 4.47 3.16
CA LEU A 133 -30.10 3.28 3.56
C LEU A 133 -28.84 3.65 4.33
N ALA A 134 -28.04 4.58 3.80
CA ALA A 134 -26.83 5.08 4.45
C ALA A 134 -27.14 5.69 5.82
N ARG A 135 -28.10 6.62 5.90
CA ARG A 135 -28.54 7.21 7.17
C ARG A 135 -28.98 6.15 8.17
N SER A 136 -29.80 5.19 7.74
CA SER A 136 -30.24 4.09 8.61
C SER A 136 -29.08 3.22 9.11
N ALA A 137 -28.10 2.91 8.27
CA ALA A 137 -26.95 2.08 8.65
C ALA A 137 -26.02 2.84 9.63
N ILE A 138 -25.75 4.11 9.33
CA ILE A 138 -24.92 4.99 10.15
C ILE A 138 -25.56 5.20 11.52
N THR A 139 -26.84 5.60 11.58
CA THR A 139 -27.53 5.83 12.85
C THR A 139 -27.51 4.58 13.76
N GLN A 140 -27.77 3.39 13.21
CA GLN A 140 -27.72 2.15 13.99
C GLN A 140 -26.33 1.86 14.58
N ALA A 141 -25.27 2.19 13.85
CA ALA A 141 -23.89 2.03 14.34
C ALA A 141 -23.53 3.08 15.39
N LYS A 142 -23.91 4.35 15.17
CA LYS A 142 -23.64 5.44 16.12
C LYS A 142 -24.39 5.24 17.45
N GLU A 143 -25.62 4.72 17.42
CA GLU A 143 -26.38 4.35 18.64
C GLU A 143 -25.68 3.27 19.48
N ARG A 144 -24.81 2.47 18.85
CA ARG A 144 -24.00 1.42 19.49
C ARG A 144 -22.57 1.88 19.84
N GLY A 145 -22.23 3.14 19.55
CA GLY A 145 -20.94 3.73 19.90
C GLY A 145 -19.79 3.42 18.94
N PHE A 146 -20.06 2.92 17.74
CA PHE A 146 -19.02 2.72 16.73
C PHE A 146 -18.50 4.05 16.16
N HIS A 147 -17.22 4.04 15.77
CA HIS A 147 -16.67 5.02 14.83
C HIS A 147 -16.99 4.54 13.40
N VAL A 148 -17.62 5.40 12.60
CA VAL A 148 -18.27 5.01 11.35
C VAL A 148 -17.61 5.74 10.19
N THR A 149 -16.92 4.96 9.36
CA THR A 149 -16.61 5.35 7.98
C THR A 149 -17.74 4.83 7.08
N PHE A 150 -18.23 5.65 6.16
CA PHE A 150 -19.09 5.19 5.08
C PHE A 150 -18.44 5.54 3.74
N SER A 151 -18.53 4.63 2.78
CA SER A 151 -17.84 4.71 1.50
C SER A 151 -18.83 4.83 0.37
N GLY A 152 -18.53 5.70 -0.58
CA GLY A 152 -19.18 5.72 -1.89
C GLY A 152 -18.46 4.75 -2.83
N GLU A 153 -18.92 3.50 -2.87
CA GLU A 153 -18.43 2.53 -3.84
C GLU A 153 -18.76 3.00 -5.26
N ASP A 154 -17.77 2.93 -6.15
CA ASP A 154 -17.80 3.49 -7.49
C ASP A 154 -18.08 5.02 -7.50
N GLY A 155 -17.64 5.69 -6.43
CA GLY A 155 -17.81 7.13 -6.22
C GLY A 155 -17.14 7.97 -7.30
N ALA A 156 -16.01 7.53 -7.82
CA ALA A 156 -15.28 8.20 -8.89
C ALA A 156 -16.06 8.34 -10.21
N ARG A 157 -17.04 7.47 -10.46
CA ARG A 157 -17.95 7.54 -11.63
C ARG A 157 -19.33 8.09 -11.27
N THR A 158 -19.54 8.49 -10.01
CA THR A 158 -20.82 9.03 -9.55
C THR A 158 -20.89 10.54 -9.84
N PRO A 159 -21.94 11.03 -10.52
CA PRO A 159 -22.11 12.47 -10.75
C PRO A 159 -22.18 13.25 -9.44
N LYS A 160 -21.59 14.46 -9.43
CA LYS A 160 -21.53 15.35 -8.25
C LYS A 160 -22.91 15.58 -7.63
N GLU A 161 -23.93 15.78 -8.47
CA GLU A 161 -25.32 16.08 -8.07
C GLU A 161 -25.95 14.93 -7.28
N ARG A 162 -25.36 13.73 -7.35
CA ARG A 162 -25.77 12.55 -6.63
C ARG A 162 -24.83 12.24 -5.46
N LEU A 163 -23.53 12.42 -5.66
CA LEU A 163 -22.50 12.11 -4.67
C LEU A 163 -22.55 13.07 -3.49
N VAL A 164 -22.56 14.40 -3.73
CA VAL A 164 -22.52 15.40 -2.65
C VAL A 164 -23.72 15.26 -1.71
N PRO A 165 -24.99 15.18 -2.17
CA PRO A 165 -26.12 14.98 -1.27
C PRO A 165 -26.09 13.65 -0.51
N TYR A 166 -25.47 12.61 -1.08
CA TYR A 166 -25.27 11.34 -0.38
C TYR A 166 -24.26 11.49 0.77
N VAL A 167 -23.16 12.21 0.54
CA VAL A 167 -22.14 12.48 1.56
C VAL A 167 -22.71 13.36 2.67
N GLU A 168 -23.41 14.45 2.32
CA GLU A 168 -24.10 15.33 3.28
C GLU A 168 -25.08 14.54 4.15
N ALA A 169 -25.87 13.65 3.54
CA ALA A 169 -26.82 12.82 4.27
C ALA A 169 -26.12 11.88 5.29
N GLY A 170 -24.95 11.34 4.94
CA GLY A 170 -24.17 10.48 5.83
C GLY A 170 -23.60 11.24 7.02
N PHE A 171 -22.96 12.40 6.79
CA PHE A 171 -22.47 13.25 7.89
C PHE A 171 -23.62 13.78 8.76
N ALA A 172 -24.77 14.15 8.18
CA ALA A 172 -25.96 14.54 8.93
C ALA A 172 -26.55 13.40 9.79
N ALA A 173 -26.24 12.14 9.49
CA ALA A 173 -26.58 10.98 10.33
C ALA A 173 -25.53 10.66 11.39
N GLY A 174 -24.42 11.40 11.44
CA GLY A 174 -23.36 11.28 12.45
C GLY A 174 -22.19 10.39 12.05
N ALA A 175 -21.98 10.13 10.75
CA ALA A 175 -20.75 9.46 10.31
C ALA A 175 -19.51 10.30 10.64
N ASP A 176 -18.40 9.63 10.96
CA ASP A 176 -17.16 10.30 11.35
C ASP A 176 -16.26 10.55 10.14
N ARG A 177 -16.35 9.71 9.10
CA ARG A 177 -15.52 9.80 7.88
C ARG A 177 -16.28 9.34 6.64
N PHE A 178 -16.06 10.02 5.52
CA PHE A 178 -16.48 9.56 4.20
C PHE A 178 -15.28 9.06 3.40
N ARG A 179 -15.41 7.90 2.76
CA ARG A 179 -14.42 7.36 1.81
C ARG A 179 -14.94 7.47 0.38
N LEU A 180 -14.17 8.15 -0.48
CA LEU A 180 -14.35 8.04 -1.91
C LEU A 180 -13.59 6.81 -2.41
N ALA A 181 -14.31 5.82 -2.95
CA ALA A 181 -13.67 4.65 -3.57
C ALA A 181 -13.63 4.81 -5.10
N GLU A 182 -12.43 4.76 -5.66
CA GLU A 182 -12.18 4.71 -7.10
C GLU A 182 -12.24 3.26 -7.60
N THR A 183 -13.39 2.59 -7.38
CA THR A 183 -13.56 1.14 -7.61
C THR A 183 -13.03 0.66 -8.96
N VAL A 184 -13.20 1.48 -9.99
CA VAL A 184 -12.50 1.32 -11.27
C VAL A 184 -11.57 2.51 -11.44
N ALA A 185 -10.26 2.27 -11.60
CA ALA A 185 -9.30 3.34 -11.85
C ALA A 185 -9.70 4.12 -13.11
N TYR A 186 -10.12 5.37 -12.93
CA TYR A 186 -10.83 6.15 -13.94
C TYR A 186 -10.45 7.63 -13.92
N LEU A 187 -9.98 8.15 -12.79
CA LEU A 187 -9.66 9.55 -12.64
C LEU A 187 -8.16 9.77 -12.88
N SER A 188 -7.85 10.84 -13.60
CA SER A 188 -6.53 11.45 -13.52
C SER A 188 -6.40 12.27 -12.23
N PRO A 189 -5.16 12.60 -11.79
CA PRO A 189 -4.95 13.39 -10.58
C PRO A 189 -5.71 14.72 -10.59
N TRP A 190 -5.75 15.41 -11.73
CA TRP A 190 -6.45 16.70 -11.89
C TRP A 190 -7.98 16.58 -11.72
N GLN A 191 -8.55 15.47 -12.19
CA GLN A 191 -9.98 15.20 -12.00
C GLN A 191 -10.27 14.79 -10.55
N MET A 192 -9.36 14.04 -9.93
CA MET A 192 -9.45 13.68 -8.51
C MET A 192 -9.50 14.94 -7.62
N GLU A 193 -8.67 15.95 -7.91
CA GLU A 193 -8.71 17.22 -7.16
C GLU A 193 -10.11 17.87 -7.22
N GLY A 194 -10.71 17.93 -8.42
CA GLY A 194 -12.04 18.51 -8.60
C GLY A 194 -13.12 17.76 -7.82
N VAL A 195 -13.14 16.42 -7.90
CA VAL A 195 -14.13 15.61 -7.17
C VAL A 195 -13.97 15.75 -5.67
N ILE A 196 -12.73 15.75 -5.16
CA ILE A 196 -12.49 15.88 -3.71
C ILE A 196 -12.80 17.29 -3.22
N ALA A 197 -12.46 18.33 -3.97
CA ALA A 197 -12.78 19.72 -3.61
C ALA A 197 -14.30 19.92 -3.46
N ASP A 198 -15.10 19.30 -4.31
CA ASP A 198 -16.56 19.34 -4.23
C ASP A 198 -17.12 18.69 -2.95
N ILE A 199 -16.45 17.66 -2.44
CA ILE A 199 -16.86 16.93 -1.23
C ILE A 199 -16.34 17.64 0.04
N VAL A 200 -15.09 18.12 0.03
CA VAL A 200 -14.47 18.83 1.15
C VAL A 200 -15.16 20.16 1.45
N ALA A 201 -15.90 20.72 0.49
CA ALA A 201 -16.78 21.88 0.71
C ALA A 201 -17.89 21.64 1.75
N ILE A 202 -18.17 20.38 2.10
CA ILE A 202 -19.06 20.02 3.21
C ILE A 202 -18.34 20.31 4.52
N ASP A 203 -18.87 21.25 5.31
CA ASP A 203 -18.22 21.72 6.54
C ASP A 203 -18.03 20.57 7.55
N GLY A 204 -16.85 20.54 8.18
CA GLY A 204 -16.44 19.50 9.13
C GLY A 204 -16.21 18.11 8.52
N SER A 205 -16.25 17.95 7.20
CA SER A 205 -16.09 16.64 6.57
C SER A 205 -14.67 16.09 6.71
N GLU A 206 -14.58 14.82 7.11
CA GLU A 206 -13.33 14.05 7.13
C GLU A 206 -13.33 13.09 5.93
N ILE A 207 -12.45 13.34 4.96
CA ILE A 207 -12.45 12.63 3.67
C ILE A 207 -11.26 11.70 3.55
N GLU A 208 -11.55 10.47 3.15
CA GLU A 208 -10.60 9.42 2.78
C GLU A 208 -10.65 9.12 1.28
N ILE A 209 -9.50 8.92 0.66
CA ILE A 209 -9.39 8.43 -0.71
C ILE A 209 -8.92 6.97 -0.73
N HIS A 210 -9.62 6.13 -1.50
CA HIS A 210 -9.24 4.76 -1.79
C HIS A 210 -9.10 4.58 -3.30
N SER A 211 -7.86 4.70 -3.81
CA SER A 211 -7.57 4.66 -5.25
C SER A 211 -7.06 3.29 -5.72
N HIS A 212 -7.68 2.78 -6.78
CA HIS A 212 -7.20 1.59 -7.49
C HIS A 212 -6.12 1.95 -8.53
N ASN A 213 -5.25 1.00 -8.84
CA ASN A 213 -4.02 1.25 -9.58
C ASN A 213 -3.95 0.68 -11.00
N MET A 214 -5.09 0.31 -11.60
CA MET A 214 -5.11 -0.28 -12.95
C MET A 214 -4.44 0.59 -14.02
N LEU A 215 -4.45 1.91 -13.87
CA LEU A 215 -3.80 2.87 -14.77
C LEU A 215 -2.44 3.37 -14.26
N GLY A 216 -1.93 2.83 -13.15
CA GLY A 216 -0.66 3.25 -12.54
C GLY A 216 -0.70 4.62 -11.86
N MET A 217 -1.89 5.16 -11.58
CA MET A 217 -2.06 6.53 -11.04
C MET A 217 -2.48 6.58 -9.56
N ALA A 218 -2.57 5.45 -8.85
CA ALA A 218 -3.19 5.44 -7.52
C ALA A 218 -2.47 6.32 -6.48
N VAL A 219 -1.13 6.33 -6.48
CA VAL A 219 -0.35 7.21 -5.60
C VAL A 219 -0.57 8.68 -5.97
N ALA A 220 -0.50 9.01 -7.26
CA ALA A 220 -0.68 10.38 -7.73
C ALA A 220 -2.10 10.91 -7.44
N ASN A 221 -3.13 10.09 -7.67
CA ASN A 221 -4.51 10.41 -7.30
C ASN A 221 -4.66 10.61 -5.79
N SER A 222 -4.01 9.78 -4.98
CA SER A 222 -4.07 9.91 -3.52
C SER A 222 -3.44 11.22 -3.03
N LEU A 223 -2.28 11.61 -3.56
CA LEU A 223 -1.63 12.88 -3.23
C LEU A 223 -2.44 14.09 -3.73
N ALA A 224 -3.03 14.00 -4.93
CA ALA A 224 -3.93 15.02 -5.46
C ALA A 224 -5.18 15.22 -4.58
N ALA A 225 -5.79 14.12 -4.10
CA ALA A 225 -6.90 14.19 -3.16
C ALA A 225 -6.49 14.90 -1.86
N VAL A 226 -5.30 14.64 -1.32
CA VAL A 226 -4.80 15.35 -0.14
C VAL A 226 -4.59 16.83 -0.41
N ARG A 227 -4.05 17.18 -1.59
CA ARG A 227 -3.91 18.58 -2.01
C ARG A 227 -5.26 19.31 -2.08
N ALA A 228 -6.31 18.60 -2.51
CA ALA A 228 -7.68 19.10 -2.54
C ALA A 228 -8.39 19.09 -1.16
N GLY A 229 -7.72 18.59 -0.10
CA GLY A 229 -8.19 18.69 1.27
C GLY A 229 -8.59 17.37 1.93
N ALA A 230 -8.43 16.22 1.26
CA ALA A 230 -8.57 14.93 1.92
C ALA A 230 -7.59 14.79 3.10
N ARG A 231 -7.98 13.99 4.09
CA ARG A 231 -7.24 13.82 5.36
C ARG A 231 -6.76 12.39 5.57
N TRP A 232 -7.28 11.45 4.79
CA TRP A 232 -6.92 10.05 4.85
C TRP A 232 -6.63 9.50 3.47
N ILE A 233 -5.66 8.59 3.39
CA ILE A 233 -5.38 7.79 2.20
C ILE A 233 -5.47 6.31 2.60
N SER A 234 -6.20 5.52 1.81
CA SER A 234 -6.09 4.06 1.86
C SER A 234 -4.96 3.58 0.95
N ALA A 235 -4.14 2.66 1.43
CA ALA A 235 -3.09 2.00 0.66
C ALA A 235 -3.05 0.49 0.97
N THR A 236 -2.22 -0.27 0.25
CA THR A 236 -1.93 -1.66 0.59
C THR A 236 -0.46 -2.00 0.38
N VAL A 237 0.05 -2.96 1.13
CA VAL A 237 1.42 -3.47 0.99
C VAL A 237 1.59 -4.09 -0.40
N GLY A 238 2.63 -3.66 -1.11
CA GLY A 238 2.87 -4.06 -2.51
C GLY A 238 1.78 -3.65 -3.50
N GLY A 239 0.82 -2.82 -3.08
CA GLY A 239 -0.31 -2.42 -3.93
C GLY A 239 -1.30 -3.56 -4.19
N ILE A 240 -1.28 -4.64 -3.41
CA ILE A 240 -2.21 -5.76 -3.62
C ILE A 240 -3.67 -5.33 -3.40
N GLY A 241 -4.58 -5.90 -4.17
CA GLY A 241 -6.01 -5.63 -4.10
C GLY A 241 -6.70 -6.11 -5.37
N GLU A 242 -7.98 -5.77 -5.51
CA GLU A 242 -8.78 -6.23 -6.64
C GLU A 242 -8.17 -5.82 -8.01
N ARG A 243 -8.13 -6.77 -8.96
CA ARG A 243 -7.59 -6.60 -10.33
C ARG A 243 -6.13 -6.10 -10.39
N GLY A 244 -5.95 -4.80 -10.61
CA GLY A 244 -4.67 -4.12 -10.78
C GLY A 244 -4.16 -3.51 -9.48
N GLY A 245 -4.83 -3.80 -8.37
CA GLY A 245 -4.40 -3.40 -7.05
C GLY A 245 -4.82 -1.99 -6.63
N ASN A 246 -4.19 -1.52 -5.56
CA ASN A 246 -4.42 -0.25 -4.90
C ASN A 246 -3.15 0.62 -4.91
N ALA A 247 -3.23 1.81 -4.31
CA ALA A 247 -2.04 2.61 -4.03
C ALA A 247 -1.03 1.79 -3.20
N PRO A 248 0.17 1.50 -3.72
CA PRO A 248 1.17 0.74 -2.98
C PRO A 248 1.75 1.58 -1.84
N LEU A 249 1.72 1.02 -0.63
CA LEU A 249 2.06 1.71 0.62
C LEU A 249 3.49 2.26 0.59
N ALA A 250 4.46 1.47 0.14
CA ALA A 250 5.86 1.86 0.18
C ALA A 250 6.15 3.07 -0.72
N GLU A 251 5.63 3.10 -1.94
CA GLU A 251 5.73 4.23 -2.87
C GLU A 251 4.98 5.46 -2.33
N LEU A 252 3.82 5.26 -1.70
CA LEU A 252 3.09 6.36 -1.09
C LEU A 252 3.89 7.01 0.05
N LEU A 253 4.37 6.22 1.01
CA LEU A 253 5.08 6.74 2.17
C LEU A 253 6.44 7.34 1.79
N THR A 254 7.15 6.74 0.83
CA THR A 254 8.40 7.32 0.29
C THR A 254 8.14 8.61 -0.49
N SER A 255 7.02 8.73 -1.21
CA SER A 255 6.61 10.00 -1.85
C SER A 255 6.32 11.08 -0.82
N LEU A 256 5.58 10.78 0.25
CA LEU A 256 5.34 11.69 1.37
C LEU A 256 6.66 12.14 2.03
N ARG A 257 7.61 11.22 2.19
CA ARG A 257 8.95 11.52 2.73
C ARG A 257 9.76 12.44 1.83
N VAL A 258 9.89 12.11 0.56
CA VAL A 258 10.82 12.77 -0.36
C VAL A 258 10.26 14.09 -0.86
N ILE A 259 8.98 14.13 -1.25
CA ILE A 259 8.37 15.30 -1.90
C ILE A 259 7.84 16.29 -0.84
N HIS A 260 7.24 15.77 0.22
CA HIS A 260 6.53 16.59 1.22
C HIS A 260 7.27 16.70 2.56
N GLY A 261 8.40 16.00 2.73
CA GLY A 261 9.20 16.05 3.96
C GLY A 261 8.54 15.39 5.17
N ASP A 262 7.57 14.48 4.97
CA ASP A 262 6.87 13.83 6.06
C ASP A 262 7.75 12.75 6.72
N THR A 263 8.21 13.04 7.93
CA THR A 263 9.13 12.19 8.71
C THR A 263 8.44 11.36 9.79
N ARG A 264 7.11 11.35 9.84
CA ARG A 264 6.34 10.65 10.89
C ARG A 264 6.43 9.13 10.82
N PHE A 265 6.67 8.57 9.63
CA PHE A 265 6.70 7.12 9.40
C PHE A 265 8.10 6.52 9.59
N ASP A 266 8.20 5.38 10.26
CA ASP A 266 9.42 4.57 10.28
C ASP A 266 9.45 3.66 9.05
N LEU A 267 10.10 4.17 8.00
CA LEU A 267 10.17 3.48 6.72
C LEU A 267 11.07 2.23 6.76
N SER A 268 11.88 2.03 7.81
CA SER A 268 12.84 0.93 7.90
C SER A 268 12.18 -0.45 7.94
N HIS A 269 10.88 -0.51 8.24
CA HIS A 269 10.09 -1.74 8.26
C HIS A 269 9.50 -2.12 6.89
N LEU A 270 9.54 -1.23 5.89
CA LEU A 270 8.80 -1.43 4.64
C LEU A 270 9.25 -2.67 3.86
N THR A 271 10.56 -2.93 3.77
CA THR A 271 11.06 -4.09 3.02
C THR A 271 10.68 -5.41 3.69
N GLU A 272 10.75 -5.47 5.02
CA GLU A 272 10.28 -6.64 5.77
C GLU A 272 8.77 -6.84 5.63
N LEU A 273 8.00 -5.76 5.78
CA LEU A 273 6.55 -5.77 5.63
C LEU A 273 6.12 -6.27 4.25
N SER A 274 6.73 -5.76 3.17
CA SER A 274 6.49 -6.25 1.80
C SER A 274 6.79 -7.74 1.69
N ARG A 275 7.91 -8.21 2.22
CA ARG A 275 8.29 -9.63 2.18
C ARG A 275 7.27 -10.51 2.91
N VAL A 276 6.83 -10.11 4.10
CA VAL A 276 5.85 -10.87 4.89
C VAL A 276 4.49 -10.89 4.20
N ALA A 277 3.97 -9.73 3.80
CA ALA A 277 2.63 -9.65 3.20
C ALA A 277 2.56 -10.34 1.83
N LEU A 278 3.54 -10.15 0.96
CA LEU A 278 3.55 -10.77 -0.38
C LEU A 278 3.82 -12.28 -0.30
N GLY A 279 4.64 -12.72 0.67
CA GLY A 279 4.84 -14.12 0.97
C GLY A 279 3.56 -14.80 1.48
N GLY A 280 2.88 -14.19 2.45
CA GLY A 280 1.60 -14.67 2.98
C GLY A 280 0.49 -14.69 1.92
N ALA A 281 0.51 -13.73 0.99
CA ALA A 281 -0.42 -13.69 -0.14
C ALA A 281 -0.14 -14.75 -1.23
N GLY A 282 0.94 -15.53 -1.11
CA GLY A 282 1.34 -16.50 -2.13
C GLY A 282 1.85 -15.88 -3.45
N LEU A 283 2.11 -14.58 -3.47
CA LEU A 283 2.63 -13.86 -4.64
C LEU A 283 4.16 -14.01 -4.78
N GLY A 284 4.83 -14.42 -3.70
CA GLY A 284 6.24 -14.83 -3.70
C GLY A 284 7.18 -13.78 -4.29
N ASP A 285 8.06 -14.22 -5.20
CA ASP A 285 9.08 -13.39 -5.85
C ASP A 285 8.63 -12.77 -7.18
N ALA A 286 7.32 -12.72 -7.45
CA ALA A 286 6.81 -12.04 -8.63
C ALA A 286 7.32 -10.58 -8.65
N PHE A 287 7.79 -10.12 -9.82
CA PHE A 287 8.32 -8.77 -9.94
C PHE A 287 7.30 -7.74 -9.46
N GLN A 288 7.73 -6.92 -8.50
CA GLN A 288 7.02 -5.72 -8.07
C GLN A 288 7.88 -4.51 -8.45
N SER A 289 7.22 -3.37 -8.69
CA SER A 289 7.91 -2.09 -8.73
C SER A 289 8.14 -1.56 -7.32
N GLY A 290 8.91 -0.48 -7.19
CA GLY A 290 8.98 0.29 -5.96
C GLY A 290 10.19 0.01 -5.07
N PRO A 291 10.30 0.75 -3.96
CA PRO A 291 11.53 0.86 -3.17
C PRO A 291 11.83 -0.38 -2.31
N THR A 292 10.85 -1.25 -2.07
CA THR A 292 11.04 -2.46 -1.25
C THR A 292 11.58 -3.65 -2.04
N THR A 293 11.78 -3.47 -3.35
CA THR A 293 12.15 -4.56 -4.24
C THR A 293 13.66 -4.79 -4.21
N PRO A 294 14.13 -6.02 -4.42
CA PRO A 294 15.56 -6.28 -4.54
C PRO A 294 16.23 -5.57 -5.73
N HIS A 295 15.46 -5.12 -6.72
CA HIS A 295 15.97 -4.41 -7.88
C HIS A 295 16.07 -2.89 -7.69
N ALA A 296 15.39 -2.31 -6.68
CA ALA A 296 15.36 -0.87 -6.45
C ALA A 296 16.74 -0.25 -6.18
N PHE A 297 17.61 -1.02 -5.51
CA PHE A 297 18.96 -0.60 -5.10
C PHE A 297 20.03 -1.57 -5.59
N ALA A 298 19.75 -2.26 -6.71
CA ALA A 298 20.69 -3.15 -7.36
C ALA A 298 21.37 -2.47 -8.55
N TYR A 299 22.69 -2.54 -8.61
CA TYR A 299 23.48 -1.85 -9.62
C TYR A 299 24.49 -2.78 -10.30
N GLU A 300 24.93 -2.41 -11.49
CA GLU A 300 25.98 -3.11 -12.24
C GLU A 300 27.29 -2.32 -12.32
N LEU A 301 27.30 -1.05 -11.88
CA LEU A 301 28.45 -0.16 -12.03
C LEU A 301 28.96 0.31 -10.66
N PRO A 302 30.28 0.22 -10.39
CA PRO A 302 30.87 0.71 -9.14
C PRO A 302 30.56 2.17 -8.83
N GLY A 303 30.44 3.02 -9.86
CA GLY A 303 30.10 4.44 -9.68
C GLY A 303 28.76 4.63 -8.97
N GLN A 304 27.76 3.80 -9.27
CA GLN A 304 26.45 3.86 -8.63
C GLN A 304 26.51 3.39 -7.17
N LEU A 305 27.38 2.42 -6.87
CA LEU A 305 27.56 1.86 -5.53
C LEU A 305 28.39 2.77 -4.62
N ASN A 306 29.35 3.50 -5.19
CA ASN A 306 30.25 4.42 -4.47
C ASN A 306 29.65 5.83 -4.31
N HIS A 307 28.80 6.26 -5.25
CA HIS A 307 28.16 7.57 -5.27
C HIS A 307 26.62 7.43 -5.34
N PRO A 308 25.99 6.77 -4.35
CA PRO A 308 24.55 6.54 -4.36
C PRO A 308 23.75 7.84 -4.44
N GLU A 309 24.26 8.96 -3.90
CA GLU A 309 23.63 10.28 -3.94
C GLU A 309 23.35 10.81 -5.36
N ALA A 310 24.07 10.29 -6.37
CA ALA A 310 23.86 10.68 -7.77
C ALA A 310 22.80 9.84 -8.49
N TYR A 311 22.38 8.70 -7.91
CA TYR A 311 21.53 7.70 -8.57
C TYR A 311 20.33 7.24 -7.73
N GLU A 312 20.30 7.54 -6.44
CA GLU A 312 19.25 7.14 -5.52
C GLU A 312 18.37 8.33 -5.14
N THR A 313 17.06 8.21 -5.39
CA THR A 313 16.06 9.14 -4.88
C THR A 313 16.04 9.18 -3.35
N LEU A 314 16.35 8.06 -2.71
CA LEU A 314 16.42 7.88 -1.26
C LEU A 314 17.41 6.76 -0.92
N PRO A 315 18.12 6.83 0.22
CA PRO A 315 19.05 5.76 0.62
C PRO A 315 18.32 4.43 0.84
N ALA A 316 18.89 3.32 0.37
CA ALA A 316 18.30 1.99 0.52
C ALA A 316 17.91 1.63 1.97
N GLU A 317 18.76 2.00 2.93
CA GLU A 317 18.58 1.71 4.36
C GLU A 317 17.36 2.42 4.93
N LEU A 318 16.93 3.52 4.32
CA LEU A 318 15.75 4.28 4.74
C LEU A 318 14.49 3.41 4.71
N VAL A 319 14.38 2.51 3.73
CA VAL A 319 13.22 1.62 3.55
C VAL A 319 13.47 0.20 4.05
N GLY A 320 14.55 -0.01 4.82
CA GLY A 320 14.96 -1.33 5.28
C GLY A 320 15.55 -2.22 4.19
N ASN A 321 15.95 -1.64 3.05
CA ASN A 321 16.56 -2.34 1.94
C ASN A 321 18.10 -2.16 1.99
N ARG A 322 18.81 -2.77 1.05
CA ARG A 322 20.28 -2.67 0.96
C ARG A 322 20.74 -2.54 -0.49
N ARG A 323 21.82 -1.81 -0.68
CA ARG A 323 22.52 -1.71 -1.97
C ARG A 323 23.24 -3.00 -2.28
N GLU A 324 23.02 -3.54 -3.48
CA GLU A 324 23.67 -4.77 -3.93
C GLU A 324 24.28 -4.61 -5.32
N LEU A 325 25.43 -5.24 -5.53
CA LEU A 325 25.93 -5.52 -6.88
C LEU A 325 25.11 -6.68 -7.44
N ARG A 326 24.55 -6.52 -8.65
CA ARG A 326 23.91 -7.60 -9.40
C ARG A 326 24.27 -7.51 -10.87
N VAL A 327 25.35 -8.19 -11.28
CA VAL A 327 25.86 -8.16 -12.66
C VAL A 327 25.58 -9.45 -13.41
N ARG A 328 24.98 -9.35 -14.62
CA ARG A 328 24.68 -10.54 -15.43
C ARG A 328 25.67 -10.83 -16.56
N SER A 329 26.20 -9.81 -17.22
CA SER A 329 27.15 -10.01 -18.33
C SER A 329 28.17 -8.90 -18.52
N ARG A 330 27.98 -7.74 -17.89
CA ARG A 330 28.85 -6.57 -18.05
C ARG A 330 30.00 -6.59 -17.03
N LEU A 331 30.78 -7.65 -17.04
CA LEU A 331 31.98 -7.75 -16.21
C LEU A 331 33.10 -6.91 -16.83
N THR A 332 33.43 -5.81 -16.16
CA THR A 332 34.57 -4.95 -16.51
C THR A 332 35.67 -5.11 -15.47
N THR A 333 36.92 -4.83 -15.85
CA THR A 333 38.06 -4.87 -14.92
C THR A 333 37.85 -3.93 -13.74
N ALA A 334 37.28 -2.74 -13.97
CA ALA A 334 36.92 -1.79 -12.91
C ALA A 334 35.88 -2.36 -11.92
N LEU A 335 34.85 -3.06 -12.42
CA LEU A 335 33.86 -3.71 -11.58
C LEU A 335 34.47 -4.84 -10.74
N VAL A 336 35.28 -5.69 -11.37
CA VAL A 336 35.95 -6.80 -10.71
C VAL A 336 36.93 -6.28 -9.65
N ALA A 337 37.73 -5.26 -9.98
CA ALA A 337 38.60 -4.57 -9.04
C ALA A 337 37.82 -4.05 -7.82
N TRP A 338 36.69 -3.38 -8.06
CA TRP A 338 35.82 -2.89 -6.99
C TRP A 338 35.25 -4.03 -6.14
N ALA A 339 34.81 -5.13 -6.77
CA ALA A 339 34.25 -6.27 -6.05
C ALA A 339 35.30 -6.93 -5.14
N LEU A 340 36.54 -7.05 -5.62
CA LEU A 340 37.67 -7.61 -4.88
C LEU A 340 38.31 -6.63 -3.89
N ALA A 341 37.98 -5.34 -3.94
CA ALA A 341 38.46 -4.37 -2.96
C ALA A 341 38.16 -4.84 -1.53
N ASP A 342 39.13 -4.63 -0.63
CA ASP A 342 39.11 -4.98 0.79
C ASP A 342 38.95 -6.49 1.10
N SER A 343 39.02 -7.37 0.10
CA SER A 343 38.93 -8.82 0.30
C SER A 343 40.26 -9.47 0.73
N GLY A 344 41.38 -8.78 0.52
CA GLY A 344 42.73 -9.34 0.72
C GLY A 344 43.15 -10.37 -0.35
N LEU A 345 42.36 -10.58 -1.39
CA LEU A 345 42.68 -11.48 -2.50
C LEU A 345 43.65 -10.81 -3.48
N GLU A 346 44.80 -11.45 -3.73
CA GLU A 346 45.74 -11.05 -4.78
C GLU A 346 45.43 -11.82 -6.05
N VAL A 347 44.83 -11.15 -7.02
CA VAL A 347 44.42 -11.73 -8.31
C VAL A 347 44.83 -10.81 -9.44
N ASP A 348 45.37 -11.37 -10.52
CA ASP A 348 45.54 -10.63 -11.79
C ASP A 348 44.15 -10.36 -12.38
N ILE A 349 43.67 -9.13 -12.19
CA ILE A 349 42.32 -8.70 -12.60
C ILE A 349 42.15 -8.77 -14.11
N ASP A 350 43.20 -8.48 -14.89
CA ASP A 350 43.14 -8.48 -16.35
C ASP A 350 43.01 -9.91 -16.90
N ALA A 351 43.60 -10.90 -16.23
CA ALA A 351 43.43 -12.32 -16.55
C ALA A 351 42.13 -12.91 -15.97
N PHE A 352 41.75 -12.50 -14.76
CA PHE A 352 40.58 -13.03 -14.06
C PHE A 352 39.26 -12.57 -14.66
N THR A 353 39.16 -11.31 -15.10
CA THR A 353 37.92 -10.75 -15.66
C THR A 353 37.39 -11.54 -16.86
N PRO A 354 38.18 -11.81 -17.93
CA PRO A 354 37.70 -12.62 -19.06
C PRO A 354 37.44 -14.08 -18.67
N TRP A 355 38.22 -14.66 -17.75
CA TRP A 355 37.96 -16.01 -17.22
C TRP A 355 36.61 -16.08 -16.51
N LEU A 356 36.29 -15.09 -15.67
CA LEU A 356 35.04 -15.01 -14.93
C LEU A 356 33.86 -14.85 -15.88
N ALA A 357 34.00 -14.01 -16.91
CA ALA A 357 32.98 -13.83 -17.94
C ALA A 357 32.72 -15.14 -18.71
N GLN A 358 33.78 -15.87 -19.08
CA GLN A 358 33.64 -17.17 -19.73
C GLN A 358 32.97 -18.21 -18.82
N ARG A 359 33.36 -18.26 -17.53
CA ARG A 359 32.74 -19.15 -16.55
C ARG A 359 31.25 -18.85 -16.38
N GLN A 360 30.90 -17.57 -16.22
CA GLN A 360 29.52 -17.12 -16.13
C GLN A 360 28.71 -17.52 -17.38
N GLU A 361 29.29 -17.42 -18.58
CA GLU A 361 28.65 -17.88 -19.82
C GLU A 361 28.39 -19.39 -19.81
N CYS A 362 29.38 -20.20 -19.44
CA CYS A 362 29.25 -21.66 -19.33
C CYS A 362 28.20 -22.10 -18.31
N ASP A 363 28.06 -21.34 -17.22
CA ASP A 363 27.10 -21.62 -16.13
C ASP A 363 25.67 -21.10 -16.45
N GLY A 364 25.41 -20.62 -17.67
CA GLY A 364 24.09 -20.17 -18.10
C GLY A 364 23.75 -18.71 -17.78
N ARG A 365 24.78 -17.87 -17.61
CA ARG A 365 24.70 -16.43 -17.27
C ARG A 365 23.93 -16.14 -15.97
N PRO A 366 24.31 -16.78 -14.84
CA PRO A 366 23.74 -16.40 -13.55
C PRO A 366 24.12 -14.96 -13.22
N THR A 367 23.25 -14.26 -12.50
CA THR A 367 23.62 -12.97 -11.90
C THR A 367 24.64 -13.21 -10.80
N LEU A 368 25.69 -12.39 -10.78
CA LEU A 368 26.73 -12.42 -9.75
C LEU A 368 26.58 -11.22 -8.83
N ASP A 369 26.69 -11.47 -7.53
CA ASP A 369 26.91 -10.45 -6.51
C ASP A 369 28.40 -10.32 -6.17
N ARG A 370 28.73 -9.43 -5.22
CA ARG A 370 30.11 -9.18 -4.81
C ARG A 370 30.79 -10.43 -4.22
N ASP A 371 30.05 -11.24 -3.48
CA ASP A 371 30.59 -12.41 -2.81
C ASP A 371 30.79 -13.58 -3.78
N ALA A 372 29.90 -13.73 -4.78
CA ALA A 372 30.06 -14.68 -5.87
C ALA A 372 31.33 -14.39 -6.69
N ILE A 373 31.61 -13.12 -6.97
CA ILE A 373 32.86 -12.71 -7.64
C ILE A 373 34.08 -13.06 -6.78
N ARG A 374 34.05 -12.75 -5.47
CA ARG A 374 35.15 -13.07 -4.54
C ARG A 374 35.38 -14.57 -4.41
N LYS A 375 34.31 -15.37 -4.38
CA LYS A 375 34.39 -16.82 -4.36
C LYS A 375 35.01 -17.36 -5.65
N ALA A 376 34.61 -16.84 -6.81
CA ALA A 376 35.19 -17.23 -8.09
C ALA A 376 36.68 -16.85 -8.20
N ALA A 377 37.11 -15.76 -7.56
CA ALA A 377 38.51 -15.36 -7.48
C ALA A 377 39.37 -16.36 -6.68
N ILE A 378 38.82 -17.03 -5.67
CA ILE A 378 39.53 -18.09 -4.94
C ILE A 378 39.73 -19.33 -5.82
N ASP A 379 38.75 -19.65 -6.66
CA ASP A 379 38.81 -20.75 -7.62
C ASP A 379 39.77 -20.46 -8.80
N PHE A 380 40.07 -19.18 -9.03
CA PHE A 380 40.90 -18.76 -10.15
C PHE A 380 42.34 -19.19 -9.95
N ARG A 381 42.74 -20.23 -10.69
CA ARG A 381 44.14 -20.62 -10.81
C ARG A 381 44.68 -19.97 -12.08
N PRO A 382 45.62 -19.01 -11.99
CA PRO A 382 46.27 -18.50 -13.19
C PRO A 382 46.90 -19.68 -13.92
N ALA A 383 46.67 -19.78 -15.23
CA ALA A 383 47.41 -20.72 -16.06
C ALA A 383 48.90 -20.44 -15.84
N HIS A 384 49.66 -21.47 -15.48
CA HIS A 384 51.07 -21.39 -15.12
C HIS A 384 51.82 -20.35 -15.97
N THR A 385 52.50 -19.43 -15.29
CA THR A 385 53.54 -18.56 -15.86
C THR A 385 54.71 -19.39 -16.37
#